data_AF-A0A378MZ95-F1
#
_entry.id   AF-A0A378MZ95-F1
#
_cell.length_a   1.000
_cell.length_b   1.000
_cell.length_c   1.000
_cell.angle_alpha   90.00
_cell.angle_beta   90.00
_cell.angle_gamma   90.00
#
_symmetry.space_group_name_H-M   'P 1'
#
loop_
_entity.id
_entity.type
_entity.pdbx_description
1 polymer ?
#
loop_
_entity_poly.entity_id
_entity_poly.type
_entity_poly.pdbx_seq_one_letter_code
_entity_poly.pdbx_strand_id
1 'polypeptide(L)'
;MKDGDTIAVPNDPTNLARALILLEKQDLIKLRADAGLKATSVDIIENPRKLVIQEIEAPLLPRTLDDVAFSIINTTYAGQNGLTPTKDGIFVEDKDSPYVNLIVARENNQHSEAVKDLVKAYQTEEVYNKANEEFKGAMIKGW
;
A
#
# COMPACT_ATOMS: atom_id res chain seq x y z
N MET A 1 14.03 3.10 15.59
CA MET A 1 13.65 1.69 15.75
C MET A 1 14.64 0.99 16.66
N LYS A 2 14.14 0.23 17.63
CA LYS A 2 14.86 -0.62 18.58
C LYS A 2 14.43 -2.08 18.37
N ASP A 3 15.18 -2.99 18.96
CA ASP A 3 14.80 -4.40 18.93
C ASP A 3 13.53 -4.61 19.76
N GLY A 4 12.60 -5.43 19.24
CA GLY A 4 11.30 -5.67 19.87
C GLY A 4 10.23 -4.61 19.58
N ASP A 5 10.54 -3.57 18.79
CA ASP A 5 9.56 -2.55 18.40
C ASP A 5 8.38 -3.18 17.62
N THR A 6 7.19 -2.61 17.83
CA THR A 6 5.98 -2.98 17.09
C THR A 6 5.89 -2.22 15.78
N ILE A 7 5.50 -2.91 14.72
CA ILE A 7 5.20 -2.36 13.39
C ILE A 7 3.76 -2.72 13.05
N ALA A 8 2.94 -1.72 12.72
CA ALA A 8 1.58 -1.95 12.28
C ALA A 8 1.53 -2.17 10.75
N VAL A 9 0.81 -3.20 10.31
CA VAL A 9 0.61 -3.53 8.89
C VAL A 9 -0.87 -3.82 8.60
N PRO A 10 -1.34 -3.69 7.35
CA PRO A 10 -2.68 -4.10 6.96
C PRO A 10 -2.92 -5.58 7.24
N ASN A 11 -4.12 -5.96 7.67
CA ASN A 11 -4.49 -7.35 7.93
C ASN A 11 -5.24 -8.04 6.78
N ASP A 12 -5.58 -7.33 5.71
CA ASP A 12 -6.15 -7.97 4.52
C ASP A 12 -5.04 -8.69 3.71
N PRO A 13 -5.32 -9.87 3.12
CA PRO A 13 -4.26 -10.73 2.58
C PRO A 13 -3.33 -10.06 1.57
N THR A 14 -3.87 -9.27 0.65
CA THR A 14 -3.10 -8.65 -0.43
C THR A 14 -2.22 -7.52 0.10
N ASN A 15 -2.76 -6.63 0.95
CA ASN A 15 -1.98 -5.54 1.49
C ASN A 15 -1.01 -6.00 2.59
N LEU A 16 -1.34 -7.07 3.33
CA LEU A 16 -0.40 -7.72 4.26
C LEU A 16 0.82 -8.22 3.49
N ALA A 17 0.62 -9.02 2.44
CA ALA A 17 1.72 -9.53 1.63
C ALA A 17 2.57 -8.39 1.05
N ARG A 18 1.92 -7.35 0.52
CA ARG A 18 2.61 -6.14 0.03
C ARG A 18 3.44 -5.45 1.10
N ALA A 19 2.89 -5.28 2.30
CA ALA A 19 3.60 -4.66 3.42
C ALA A 19 4.81 -5.51 3.84
N LEU A 20 4.66 -6.82 3.93
CA LEU A 20 5.75 -7.74 4.26
C LEU A 20 6.86 -7.74 3.21
N ILE A 21 6.52 -7.73 1.92
CA ILE A 21 7.49 -7.61 0.82
C ILE A 21 8.23 -6.26 0.91
N LEU A 22 7.53 -5.19 1.28
CA LEU A 22 8.16 -3.89 1.48
C LEU A 22 9.14 -3.92 2.65
N LEU A 23 8.79 -4.57 3.77
CA LEU A 23 9.70 -4.76 4.91
C LEU A 23 10.93 -5.60 4.54
N GLU A 24 10.75 -6.65 3.74
CA GLU A 24 11.86 -7.47 3.21
C GLU A 24 12.80 -6.64 2.31
N LYS A 25 12.26 -5.79 1.44
CA LYS A 25 13.05 -4.86 0.62
C LYS A 25 13.87 -3.84 1.43
N GLN A 26 13.51 -3.62 2.70
CA GLN A 26 14.25 -2.76 3.63
C GLN A 26 15.19 -3.56 4.56
N ASP A 27 15.41 -4.86 4.28
CA ASP A 27 16.24 -5.76 5.08
C ASP A 27 15.80 -5.87 6.56
N LEU A 28 14.53 -5.58 6.86
CA LEU A 28 13.99 -5.63 8.22
C LEU A 28 13.58 -7.03 8.64
N ILE A 29 13.10 -7.80 7.67
CA ILE A 29 12.70 -9.19 7.78
C ILE A 29 13.15 -9.93 6.52
N LYS A 30 13.08 -11.26 6.53
CA LYS A 30 13.21 -12.09 5.33
C LYS A 30 12.03 -13.04 5.25
N LEU A 31 11.43 -13.14 4.09
CA LEU A 31 10.32 -14.04 3.80
C LEU A 31 10.83 -15.35 3.20
N ARG A 32 10.03 -16.40 3.35
CA ARG A 32 10.24 -17.65 2.63
C ARG A 32 10.12 -17.39 1.13
N ALA A 33 11.06 -17.89 0.34
CA ALA A 33 11.19 -17.56 -1.09
C ALA A 33 9.95 -17.90 -1.95
N ASP A 34 9.11 -18.84 -1.50
CA ASP A 34 7.91 -19.29 -2.20
C ASP A 34 6.61 -18.61 -1.72
N ALA A 35 6.68 -17.72 -0.73
CA ALA A 35 5.51 -17.04 -0.17
C ALA A 35 4.87 -16.06 -1.18
N GLY A 36 5.73 -15.31 -1.89
CA GLY A 36 5.33 -14.39 -2.96
C GLY A 36 4.20 -13.43 -2.55
N LEU A 37 3.26 -13.20 -3.48
CA LEU A 37 2.10 -12.32 -3.27
C LEU A 37 1.06 -12.84 -2.27
N LYS A 38 1.32 -13.98 -1.61
CA LYS A 38 0.47 -14.58 -0.59
C LYS A 38 1.15 -14.61 0.79
N ALA A 39 2.27 -13.92 0.93
CA ALA A 39 3.03 -13.88 2.16
C ALA A 39 2.17 -13.39 3.34
N THR A 40 2.35 -14.06 4.47
CA THR A 40 1.75 -13.74 5.76
C THR A 40 2.84 -13.67 6.82
N SER A 41 2.51 -13.21 8.02
CA SER A 41 3.49 -13.11 9.11
C SER A 41 4.14 -14.45 9.48
N VAL A 42 3.51 -15.59 9.18
CA VAL A 42 4.10 -16.93 9.41
C VAL A 42 5.16 -17.32 8.38
N ASP A 43 5.28 -16.57 7.29
CA ASP A 43 6.27 -16.80 6.25
C ASP A 43 7.59 -16.07 6.52
N ILE A 44 7.70 -15.34 7.62
CA ILE A 44 8.92 -14.65 8.06
C ILE A 44 9.93 -15.68 8.59
N ILE A 45 11.05 -15.85 7.90
CA ILE A 45 12.12 -16.79 8.24
C ILE A 45 13.31 -16.14 8.95
N GLU A 46 13.51 -14.83 8.79
CA GLU A 46 14.51 -14.06 9.54
C GLU A 46 13.89 -12.75 10.04
N ASN A 47 14.11 -12.42 11.32
CA ASN A 47 13.67 -11.18 11.97
C ASN A 47 14.74 -10.77 13.00
N PRO A 48 15.89 -10.23 12.55
CA PRO A 48 17.06 -10.01 13.40
C PRO A 48 16.79 -9.06 14.57
N ARG A 49 15.87 -8.11 14.38
CA ARG A 49 15.45 -7.13 15.39
C ARG A 49 14.27 -7.58 16.25
N LYS A 50 13.77 -8.81 16.06
CA LYS A 50 12.63 -9.35 16.80
C LYS A 50 11.40 -8.43 16.78
N LEU A 51 11.16 -7.78 15.64
CA LEU A 51 10.05 -6.85 15.45
C LEU A 51 8.72 -7.57 15.66
N VAL A 52 7.78 -6.90 16.32
CA VAL A 52 6.41 -7.40 16.50
C VAL A 52 5.57 -6.90 15.33
N ILE A 53 5.10 -7.81 14.46
CA ILE A 53 4.21 -7.45 13.36
C ILE A 53 2.77 -7.47 13.88
N GLN A 54 2.16 -6.29 13.95
CA GLN A 54 0.77 -6.11 14.38
C GLN A 54 -0.12 -5.89 13.17
N GLU A 55 -0.96 -6.88 12.86
CA GLU A 55 -1.90 -6.83 11.75
C GLU A 55 -3.18 -6.08 12.16
N ILE A 56 -3.51 -5.02 11.45
CA ILE A 56 -4.61 -4.10 11.77
C ILE A 56 -5.41 -3.79 10.50
N GLU A 57 -6.72 -3.56 10.64
CA GLU A 57 -7.55 -3.12 9.53
C GLU A 57 -7.03 -1.80 8.94
N ALA A 58 -6.87 -1.76 7.61
CA ALA A 58 -6.18 -0.66 6.92
C ALA A 58 -6.69 0.76 7.27
N PRO A 59 -8.01 1.02 7.44
CA PRO A 59 -8.51 2.33 7.85
C PRO A 59 -8.03 2.80 9.23
N LEU A 60 -7.62 1.89 10.12
CA LEU A 60 -7.22 2.19 11.49
C LEU A 60 -5.71 2.48 11.63
N LEU A 61 -4.90 2.07 10.64
CA LEU A 61 -3.44 2.22 10.65
C LEU A 61 -2.93 3.65 10.90
N PRO A 62 -3.56 4.74 10.43
CA PRO A 62 -3.14 6.10 10.78
C PRO A 62 -3.20 6.38 12.28
N ARG A 63 -4.14 5.75 13.02
CA ARG A 63 -4.33 5.98 14.46
C ARG A 63 -3.31 5.25 15.33
N THR A 64 -2.53 4.34 14.74
CA THR A 64 -1.56 3.54 15.49
C THR A 64 -0.22 4.27 15.64
N LEU A 65 0.00 5.37 14.90
CA LEU A 65 1.29 6.04 14.77
C LEU A 65 1.89 6.52 16.11
N ASP A 66 1.06 6.77 17.12
CA ASP A 66 1.52 7.17 18.45
C ASP A 66 1.98 5.98 19.33
N ASP A 67 1.57 4.76 18.99
CA ASP A 67 1.76 3.54 19.80
C ASP A 67 2.76 2.53 19.20
N VAL A 68 3.14 2.71 17.93
CA VAL A 68 4.05 1.79 17.20
C VAL A 68 5.27 2.53 16.66
N ALA A 69 6.33 1.81 16.31
CA ALA A 69 7.54 2.44 15.78
C ALA A 69 7.30 3.05 14.38
N PHE A 70 6.50 2.38 13.56
CA PHE A 70 5.91 2.93 12.33
C PHE A 70 4.77 2.04 11.84
N SER A 71 3.99 2.56 10.89
CA SER A 71 2.82 1.90 10.31
C SER A 71 2.93 1.89 8.78
N ILE A 72 2.62 0.76 8.14
CA ILE A 72 2.57 0.65 6.68
C ILE A 72 1.17 0.99 6.19
N ILE A 73 0.96 2.24 5.77
CA ILE A 73 -0.38 2.78 5.50
C ILE A 73 -0.62 2.93 3.99
N ASN A 74 -1.77 2.45 3.49
CA ASN A 74 -2.19 2.74 2.11
C ASN A 74 -2.35 4.26 1.88
N THR A 75 -1.91 4.76 0.72
CA THR A 75 -1.94 6.20 0.37
C THR A 75 -3.32 6.84 0.58
N THR A 76 -4.42 6.12 0.31
CA THR A 76 -5.78 6.60 0.54
C THR A 76 -6.03 7.00 2.00
N TYR A 77 -5.64 6.15 2.96
CA TYR A 77 -5.85 6.42 4.40
C TYR A 77 -4.84 7.41 4.95
N ALA A 78 -3.59 7.39 4.44
CA ALA A 78 -2.59 8.39 4.76
C ALA A 78 -3.09 9.81 4.39
N GLY A 79 -3.56 9.99 3.16
CA GLY A 79 -4.05 11.28 2.66
C GLY A 79 -5.23 11.84 3.45
N GLN A 80 -6.19 10.99 3.84
CA GLN A 80 -7.33 11.36 4.69
C GLN A 80 -6.92 11.89 6.07
N ASN A 81 -5.73 11.51 6.55
CA ASN A 81 -5.18 11.95 7.83
C ASN A 81 -4.06 13.00 7.65
N GLY A 82 -3.97 13.62 6.48
CA GLY A 82 -3.02 14.70 6.19
C GLY A 82 -1.57 14.25 6.00
N LEU A 83 -1.33 12.95 5.82
CA LEU A 83 -0.01 12.37 5.59
C LEU A 83 0.25 12.23 4.09
N THR A 84 1.46 12.55 3.62
CA THR A 84 1.89 12.27 2.24
C THR A 84 3.16 11.41 2.24
N PRO A 85 3.29 10.45 1.30
CA PRO A 85 4.50 9.62 1.19
C PRO A 85 5.78 10.45 1.02
N THR A 86 5.70 11.58 0.30
CA THR A 86 6.84 12.46 0.01
C THR A 86 7.32 13.28 1.20
N LYS A 87 6.46 13.51 2.21
CA LYS A 87 6.76 14.36 3.37
C LYS A 87 6.96 13.51 4.63
N ASP A 88 6.08 12.55 4.85
CA ASP A 88 5.96 11.81 6.11
C ASP A 88 6.42 10.34 5.97
N GLY A 89 6.68 9.87 4.74
CA GLY A 89 7.14 8.52 4.47
C GLY A 89 8.60 8.30 4.90
N ILE A 90 8.84 7.23 5.68
CA ILE A 90 10.19 6.81 6.11
C ILE A 90 10.86 5.97 5.01
N PHE A 91 10.10 5.03 4.44
CA PHE A 91 10.41 4.34 3.20
C PHE A 91 9.10 4.20 2.42
N VAL A 92 9.18 4.36 1.12
CA VAL A 92 8.02 4.36 0.22
C VAL A 92 8.27 3.32 -0.85
N GLU A 93 7.22 2.61 -1.24
CA GLU A 93 7.30 1.68 -2.36
C GLU A 93 7.71 2.41 -3.64
N ASP A 94 8.53 1.77 -4.45
CA ASP A 94 8.98 2.32 -5.73
C ASP A 94 7.79 2.61 -6.66
N LYS A 95 7.98 3.56 -7.57
CA LYS A 95 7.02 3.90 -8.62
C LYS A 95 6.78 2.73 -9.57
N ASP A 96 7.80 1.89 -9.78
CA ASP A 96 7.73 0.67 -10.59
C ASP A 96 7.08 -0.49 -9.81
N SER A 97 5.90 -0.23 -9.26
CA SER A 97 5.14 -1.14 -8.42
C SER A 97 4.09 -1.91 -9.23
N PRO A 98 3.88 -3.22 -8.96
CA PRO A 98 2.83 -4.00 -9.61
C PRO A 98 1.41 -3.66 -9.11
N TYR A 99 1.27 -2.75 -8.13
CA TYR A 99 0.01 -2.49 -7.43
C TYR A 99 -0.76 -1.28 -7.98
N VAL A 100 -0.81 -1.15 -9.31
CA VAL A 100 -1.62 -0.13 -9.99
C VAL A 100 -3.11 -0.40 -9.70
N ASN A 101 -3.86 0.64 -9.29
CA ASN A 101 -5.29 0.53 -9.07
C ASN A 101 -6.02 0.36 -10.42
N LEU A 102 -7.06 -0.48 -10.44
CA LEU A 102 -7.77 -0.87 -11.66
C LEU A 102 -9.22 -0.40 -11.65
N ILE A 103 -9.72 -0.04 -12.83
CA ILE A 103 -11.17 0.01 -13.08
C ILE A 103 -11.61 -1.44 -13.38
N VAL A 104 -12.52 -1.97 -12.58
CA VAL A 104 -12.99 -3.37 -12.68
C VAL A 104 -14.47 -3.41 -13.04
N ALA A 105 -14.83 -4.29 -13.97
CA ALA A 105 -16.19 -4.57 -14.38
C ALA A 105 -16.50 -6.07 -14.25
N ARG A 106 -17.78 -6.46 -14.32
CA ARG A 106 -18.15 -7.88 -14.36
C ARG A 106 -17.83 -8.45 -15.74
N GLU A 107 -17.49 -9.73 -15.82
CA GLU A 107 -17.15 -10.39 -17.09
C GLU A 107 -18.22 -10.19 -18.17
N ASN A 108 -19.49 -10.25 -17.79
CA ASN A 108 -20.62 -10.10 -18.73
C ASN A 108 -20.90 -8.66 -19.17
N ASN A 109 -20.24 -7.65 -18.61
CA ASN A 109 -20.44 -6.24 -18.98
C ASN A 109 -19.15 -5.44 -19.21
N GLN A 110 -17.98 -6.08 -19.11
CA GLN A 110 -16.68 -5.42 -19.27
C GLN A 110 -16.48 -4.74 -20.63
N HIS A 111 -17.24 -5.15 -21.66
CA HIS A 111 -17.19 -4.56 -23.01
C HIS A 111 -18.36 -3.63 -23.32
N SER A 112 -19.22 -3.31 -22.35
CA SER A 112 -20.34 -2.38 -22.55
C SER A 112 -19.84 -0.96 -22.83
N GLU A 113 -20.60 -0.20 -23.62
CA GLU A 113 -20.24 1.20 -23.92
C GLU A 113 -20.12 2.05 -22.65
N ALA A 114 -20.97 1.80 -21.65
CA ALA A 114 -20.87 2.48 -20.36
C ALA A 114 -19.51 2.28 -19.66
N VAL A 115 -18.93 1.08 -19.72
CA VAL A 115 -17.59 0.82 -19.16
C VAL A 115 -16.50 1.51 -19.98
N LYS A 116 -16.59 1.48 -21.32
CA LYS A 116 -15.64 2.18 -22.19
C LYS A 116 -15.67 3.68 -21.98
N ASP A 117 -16.87 4.25 -21.84
CA ASP A 117 -17.06 5.68 -21.61
C ASP A 117 -16.55 6.10 -20.22
N LEU A 118 -16.75 5.27 -19.19
CA LEU A 118 -16.16 5.50 -17.87
C LEU A 118 -14.62 5.52 -17.94
N VAL A 119 -14.01 4.55 -18.62
CA VAL A 119 -12.54 4.50 -18.77
C VAL A 119 -12.03 5.75 -19.49
N LYS A 120 -12.66 6.14 -20.60
CA LYS A 120 -12.29 7.37 -21.35
C LYS A 120 -12.46 8.64 -20.51
N ALA A 121 -13.53 8.74 -19.73
CA ALA A 121 -13.78 9.90 -18.88
C ALA A 121 -12.76 10.00 -17.73
N TYR A 122 -12.34 8.86 -17.18
CA TYR A 122 -11.34 8.81 -16.11
C TYR A 122 -9.92 9.09 -16.62
N GLN A 123 -9.56 8.53 -17.77
CA GLN A 123 -8.19 8.53 -18.30
C GLN A 123 -7.85 9.80 -19.09
N THR A 124 -8.12 10.97 -18.51
CA THR A 124 -7.87 12.29 -19.13
C THR A 124 -6.77 13.07 -18.41
N GLU A 125 -6.16 14.02 -19.11
CA GLU A 125 -5.21 14.96 -18.49
C GLU A 125 -5.87 15.84 -17.42
N GLU A 126 -7.15 16.17 -17.58
CA GLU A 126 -7.91 16.93 -16.59
C GLU A 126 -8.02 16.17 -15.26
N VAL A 127 -8.42 14.89 -15.30
CA VAL A 127 -8.49 14.04 -14.11
C VAL A 127 -7.12 13.84 -13.48
N TYR A 128 -6.07 13.62 -14.31
CA TYR A 128 -4.70 13.50 -13.81
C TYR A 128 -4.22 14.77 -13.10
N ASN A 129 -4.43 15.93 -13.70
CA ASN A 129 -4.03 17.22 -13.11
C ASN A 129 -4.81 17.49 -11.81
N LYS A 130 -6.12 17.20 -11.79
CA LYS A 130 -6.93 17.36 -10.59
C LYS A 130 -6.47 16.41 -9.48
N ALA A 131 -6.15 15.16 -9.81
CA ALA A 131 -5.59 14.21 -8.86
C ALA A 131 -4.24 14.69 -8.29
N ASN A 132 -3.36 15.26 -9.11
CA ASN A 132 -2.09 15.81 -8.64
C ASN A 132 -2.28 16.97 -7.65
N GLU A 133 -3.27 17.83 -7.87
CA GLU A 133 -3.63 18.91 -6.95
C GLU A 133 -4.14 18.35 -5.61
N GLU A 134 -5.16 17.48 -5.65
CA GLU A 134 -5.81 16.93 -4.45
C GLU A 134 -4.85 16.08 -3.62
N PHE A 135 -4.05 15.23 -4.29
CA PHE A 135 -3.15 14.29 -3.63
C PHE A 135 -1.71 14.81 -3.51
N LYS A 136 -1.46 16.07 -3.89
CA LYS A 136 -0.15 16.73 -3.75
C LYS A 136 1.02 15.92 -4.32
N GLY A 137 0.80 15.30 -5.49
CA GLY A 137 1.79 14.45 -6.17
C GLY A 137 2.04 13.08 -5.52
N ALA A 138 1.23 12.65 -4.56
CA ALA A 138 1.31 11.30 -3.96
C ALA A 138 0.77 10.18 -4.86
N MET A 139 0.12 10.54 -5.98
CA MET A 139 -0.47 9.60 -6.93
C MET A 139 0.38 9.51 -8.20
N ILE A 140 0.45 8.32 -8.78
CA ILE A 140 1.17 8.04 -10.02
C ILE A 140 0.14 7.61 -11.06
N LYS A 141 0.25 8.16 -12.28
CA LYS A 141 -0.62 7.82 -13.40
C LYS A 141 -0.47 6.34 -13.75
N GLY A 142 -1.59 5.61 -13.81
CA GLY A 142 -1.61 4.15 -13.99
C GLY A 142 -2.01 3.67 -15.39
N TRP A 143 -2.07 4.58 -16.37
CA TRP A 143 -2.44 4.31 -17.76
C TRP A 143 -1.55 5.10 -18.73
#